data_AF-A0A4R2JIM6-F1
#
_entry.id   AF-A0A4R2JIM6-F1
#
_cell.length_a   1.000
_cell.length_b   1.000
_cell.length_c   1.000
_cell.angle_alpha   90.00
_cell.angle_beta   90.00
_cell.angle_gamma   90.00
#
_symmetry.space_group_name_H-M   'P 1'
#
loop_
_entity.id
_entity.type
_entity.pdbx_description
1 polymer ?
#
loop_
_entity_poly.entity_id
_entity_poly.type
_entity_poly.pdbx_seq_one_letter_code
_entity_poly.pdbx_strand_id
1 'polypeptide(L)'
;MYFSEALGAWIATRYADVDRVLTDHVTFSSDELRYSAQEIPHRDNPVLSSLVATDPPRHHELRRIVSQVFTPRAVANVDIETTVRGLLDRVGDEADVVDGIAYPMSVTTIAGLLGVPADPDFIRWTEAITSFAGVFTEDDTRKAEFHRARAEMTDYFRAELARPRGSDIIGTLARSGLGGDELVDFCSLLLINGHETTKTLLVNAVMSLYGGDRRTAGRSGPPAGRDRRGPPVPPAGRRHRPVHHRVNHVRRA
;
A
#
# COMPACT_ATOMS: atom_id res chain seq x y z
N MET A 1 -10.27 -25.46 -0.04
CA MET A 1 -9.47 -25.08 -1.23
C MET A 1 -10.00 -25.82 -2.46
N TYR A 2 -9.88 -25.22 -3.66
CA TYR A 2 -10.15 -25.90 -4.94
C TYR A 2 -9.09 -25.48 -5.97
N PHE A 3 -8.83 -26.31 -6.97
CA PHE A 3 -7.92 -25.94 -8.06
C PHE A 3 -8.70 -25.19 -9.15
N SER A 4 -8.19 -24.03 -9.57
CA SER A 4 -8.71 -23.25 -10.70
C SER A 4 -7.82 -23.50 -11.91
N GLU A 5 -8.33 -24.23 -12.90
CA GLU A 5 -7.58 -24.46 -14.14
C GLU A 5 -7.29 -23.15 -14.89
N ALA A 6 -8.27 -22.25 -14.93
CA ALA A 6 -8.12 -20.95 -15.58
C ALA A 6 -6.98 -20.09 -15.00
N LEU A 7 -6.67 -20.27 -13.71
CA LEU A 7 -5.57 -19.56 -13.04
C LEU A 7 -4.32 -20.45 -12.88
N GLY A 8 -4.41 -21.74 -13.18
CA GLY A 8 -3.36 -22.72 -12.89
C GLY A 8 -2.96 -22.76 -11.41
N ALA A 9 -3.88 -22.44 -10.49
CA ALA A 9 -3.58 -22.20 -9.08
C ALA A 9 -4.64 -22.76 -8.13
N TRP A 10 -4.23 -23.07 -6.89
CA TRP A 10 -5.14 -23.45 -5.81
C TRP A 10 -5.73 -22.21 -5.16
N ILE A 11 -7.06 -22.17 -5.01
CA ILE A 11 -7.80 -21.05 -4.42
C ILE A 11 -8.31 -21.43 -3.04
N ALA A 12 -7.91 -20.64 -2.05
CA ALA A 12 -8.36 -20.73 -0.65
C ALA A 12 -9.34 -19.59 -0.35
N THR A 13 -10.59 -19.92 -0.02
CA THR A 13 -11.65 -18.92 0.26
C THR A 13 -12.23 -19.02 1.66
N ARG A 14 -12.04 -20.16 2.35
CA ARG A 14 -12.49 -20.35 3.73
C ARG A 14 -11.49 -19.71 4.69
N TYR A 15 -11.97 -19.09 5.75
CA TYR A 15 -11.13 -18.43 6.76
C TYR A 15 -9.99 -19.33 7.25
N ALA A 16 -10.28 -20.56 7.67
CA ALA A 16 -9.27 -21.49 8.18
C ALA A 16 -8.21 -21.88 7.12
N ASP A 17 -8.62 -22.02 5.86
CA ASP A 17 -7.69 -22.31 4.76
C ASP A 17 -6.75 -21.12 4.52
N VAL A 18 -7.29 -19.90 4.51
CA VAL A 18 -6.54 -18.65 4.30
C VAL A 18 -5.59 -18.38 5.47
N ASP A 19 -6.09 -18.51 6.70
CA ASP A 19 -5.29 -18.32 7.92
C ASP A 19 -4.07 -19.25 7.92
N ARG A 20 -4.28 -20.55 7.64
CA ARG A 20 -3.19 -21.52 7.52
C ARG A 20 -2.14 -21.10 6.50
N VAL A 21 -2.55 -20.70 5.29
CA VAL A 21 -1.63 -20.27 4.23
C VAL A 21 -0.84 -19.03 4.63
N LEU A 22 -1.48 -18.08 5.33
CA LEU A 22 -0.83 -16.84 5.76
C LEU A 22 0.11 -17.01 6.96
N THR A 23 -0.12 -18.01 7.81
CA THR A 23 0.69 -18.24 9.02
C THR A 23 1.81 -19.26 8.85
N ASP A 24 1.63 -20.27 7.99
CA ASP A 24 2.61 -21.33 7.77
C ASP A 24 3.58 -20.96 6.64
N HIS A 25 4.48 -20.01 6.92
CA HIS A 25 5.49 -19.53 5.97
C HIS A 25 6.58 -20.56 5.66
N VAL A 26 6.63 -21.68 6.40
CA VAL A 26 7.53 -22.80 6.13
C VAL A 26 7.00 -23.60 4.94
N THR A 27 5.70 -23.83 4.88
CA THR A 27 5.07 -24.51 3.75
C THR A 27 4.77 -23.55 2.60
N PHE A 28 4.30 -22.33 2.91
CA PHE A 28 3.80 -21.36 1.94
C PHE A 28 4.68 -20.10 1.90
N SER A 29 5.51 -20.02 0.88
CA SER A 29 6.41 -18.89 0.63
C SER A 29 5.68 -17.68 0.06
N SER A 30 6.17 -16.47 0.37
CA SER A 30 5.79 -15.24 -0.35
C SER A 30 6.77 -14.88 -1.48
N ASP A 31 7.86 -15.64 -1.64
CA ASP A 31 8.91 -15.44 -2.65
C ASP A 31 8.47 -16.03 -3.99
N GLU A 32 7.70 -15.22 -4.73
CA GLU A 32 7.20 -15.54 -6.05
C GLU A 32 8.33 -15.82 -7.05
N LEU A 33 9.38 -14.98 -7.04
CA LEU A 33 10.53 -15.11 -7.94
C LEU A 33 11.24 -16.45 -7.86
N ARG A 34 11.23 -17.06 -6.67
CA ARG A 34 11.85 -18.35 -6.39
C ARG A 34 10.92 -19.55 -6.59
N TYR A 35 9.64 -19.43 -6.22
CA TYR A 35 8.76 -20.59 -6.08
C TYR A 35 7.55 -20.59 -7.03
N SER A 36 7.36 -19.57 -7.86
CA SER A 36 6.32 -19.62 -8.88
C SER A 36 6.55 -20.77 -9.86
N ALA A 37 5.49 -21.52 -10.13
CA ALA A 37 5.47 -22.57 -11.14
C ALA A 37 5.08 -22.03 -12.53
N GLN A 38 4.73 -20.76 -12.61
CA GLN A 38 4.38 -20.04 -13.82
C GLN A 38 5.48 -19.03 -14.15
N GLU A 39 5.54 -18.60 -15.40
CA GLU A 39 6.36 -17.45 -15.76
C GLU A 39 5.90 -16.23 -14.93
N ILE A 40 6.83 -15.34 -14.61
CA ILE A 40 6.55 -14.14 -13.83
C ILE A 40 6.78 -12.96 -14.76
N PRO A 41 5.74 -12.23 -15.16
CA PRO A 41 5.91 -11.03 -15.97
C PRO A 41 6.55 -9.93 -15.11
N HIS A 42 7.35 -9.05 -15.74
CA HIS A 42 7.97 -7.90 -15.06
C HIS A 42 8.73 -8.29 -13.78
N ARG A 43 9.65 -9.26 -13.90
CA ARG A 43 10.49 -9.75 -12.78
C ARG A 43 11.31 -8.66 -12.09
N ASP A 44 11.48 -7.51 -12.74
CA ASP A 44 12.13 -6.31 -12.23
C ASP A 44 11.21 -5.43 -11.37
N ASN A 45 9.94 -5.79 -11.17
CA ASN A 45 9.01 -5.06 -10.30
C ASN A 45 9.55 -4.98 -8.86
N PRO A 46 9.70 -3.77 -8.28
CA PRO A 46 10.28 -3.59 -6.95
C PRO A 46 9.47 -4.26 -5.84
N VAL A 47 8.18 -4.56 -6.06
CA VAL A 47 7.35 -5.28 -5.07
C VAL A 47 7.82 -6.74 -4.92
N LEU A 48 8.34 -7.36 -5.99
CA LEU A 48 8.76 -8.77 -6.01
C LEU A 48 10.09 -9.02 -5.27
N SER A 49 10.93 -8.00 -5.12
CA SER A 49 12.17 -8.04 -4.33
C SER A 49 12.00 -7.49 -2.89
N SER A 50 10.78 -7.07 -2.53
CA SER A 50 10.54 -6.31 -1.32
C SER A 50 10.26 -7.17 -0.08
N LEU A 51 10.08 -6.50 1.07
CA LEU A 51 9.63 -7.12 2.31
C LEU A 51 8.39 -8.01 2.14
N VAL A 52 7.42 -7.63 1.31
CA VAL A 52 6.16 -8.40 1.20
C VAL A 52 6.32 -9.71 0.43
N ALA A 53 7.38 -9.82 -0.37
CA ALA A 53 7.74 -10.98 -1.17
C ALA A 53 8.95 -11.74 -0.60
N THR A 54 9.40 -11.38 0.61
CA THR A 54 10.55 -12.02 1.27
C THR A 54 10.09 -12.93 2.39
N ASP A 55 10.70 -14.11 2.52
CA ASP A 55 10.48 -15.03 3.63
C ASP A 55 11.53 -14.89 4.76
N PRO A 56 11.28 -15.45 5.96
CA PRO A 56 12.30 -15.60 7.00
C PRO A 56 13.55 -16.37 6.52
N PRO A 57 14.75 -16.05 7.05
CA PRO A 57 15.00 -15.09 8.13
C PRO A 57 15.08 -13.62 7.69
N ARG A 58 15.39 -13.35 6.40
CA ARG A 58 15.58 -11.98 5.88
C ARG A 58 14.34 -11.09 6.10
N HIS A 59 13.14 -11.66 5.99
CA HIS A 59 11.90 -10.95 6.30
C HIS A 59 11.90 -10.33 7.71
N HIS A 60 12.44 -11.03 8.73
CA HIS A 60 12.47 -10.51 10.09
C HIS A 60 13.41 -9.31 10.23
N GLU A 61 14.53 -9.33 9.53
CA GLU A 61 15.49 -8.22 9.50
C GLU A 61 14.87 -6.98 8.88
N LEU A 62 14.29 -7.12 7.68
CA LEU A 62 13.61 -6.05 6.98
C LEU A 62 12.41 -5.53 7.77
N ARG A 63 11.62 -6.42 8.40
CA ARG A 63 10.47 -6.04 9.24
C ARG A 63 10.92 -5.29 10.48
N ARG A 64 12.05 -5.66 11.09
CA ARG A 64 12.63 -4.94 12.24
C ARG A 64 13.02 -3.52 11.86
N ILE A 65 13.64 -3.34 10.69
CA ILE A 65 14.00 -2.01 10.16
C ILE A 65 12.74 -1.16 9.96
N VAL A 66 11.72 -1.69 9.27
CA VAL A 66 10.46 -0.94 9.03
C VAL A 66 9.73 -0.59 10.33
N SER A 67 9.75 -1.48 11.32
CA SER A 67 9.05 -1.25 12.59
C SER A 67 9.69 -0.13 13.42
N GLN A 68 10.97 0.18 13.19
CA GLN A 68 11.66 1.30 13.84
C GLN A 68 11.26 2.65 13.25
N VAL A 69 10.74 2.67 12.02
CA VAL A 69 10.36 3.92 11.33
C VAL A 69 8.86 4.20 11.43
N PHE A 70 8.02 3.16 11.45
CA PHE A 70 6.57 3.29 11.68
C PHE A 70 6.20 3.25 13.18
N THR A 71 6.81 4.14 13.97
CA THR A 71 6.47 4.27 15.40
C THR A 71 5.18 5.06 15.60
N PRO A 72 4.43 4.85 16.70
CA PRO A 72 3.26 5.68 17.02
C PRO A 72 3.56 7.19 17.01
N ARG A 73 4.77 7.58 17.42
CA ARG A 73 5.24 8.97 17.39
C ARG A 73 5.41 9.48 15.96
N ALA A 74 6.03 8.70 15.07
CA ALA A 74 6.20 9.08 13.67
C ALA A 74 4.85 9.26 12.97
N VAL A 75 3.90 8.34 13.22
CA VAL A 75 2.55 8.42 12.67
C VAL A 75 1.78 9.63 13.24
N ALA A 76 1.90 9.92 14.54
CA ALA A 76 1.23 11.06 15.16
C ALA A 76 1.75 12.43 14.69
N ASN A 77 2.95 12.49 14.11
CA ASN A 77 3.51 13.72 13.56
C ASN A 77 2.96 14.07 12.16
N VAL A 78 2.21 13.17 11.53
CA VAL A 78 1.58 13.44 10.23
C VAL A 78 0.28 14.19 10.46
N ASP A 79 0.23 15.45 10.04
CA ASP A 79 -0.96 16.28 10.17
C ASP A 79 -1.98 15.98 9.06
N ILE A 80 -2.63 14.82 9.21
CA ILE A 80 -3.70 14.37 8.30
C ILE A 80 -4.90 15.32 8.39
N GLU A 81 -5.18 15.91 9.56
CA GLU A 81 -6.35 16.78 9.73
C GLU A 81 -6.22 18.04 8.87
N THR A 82 -5.08 18.74 8.93
CA THR A 82 -4.83 19.91 8.09
C THR A 82 -4.83 19.53 6.60
N THR A 83 -4.24 18.39 6.25
CA THR A 83 -4.23 17.88 4.87
C THR A 83 -5.64 17.67 4.34
N VAL A 84 -6.49 17.00 5.12
CA VAL A 84 -7.89 16.72 4.74
C VAL A 84 -8.70 18.01 4.69
N ARG A 85 -8.55 18.93 5.64
CA ARG A 85 -9.24 20.24 5.61
C ARG A 85 -8.89 21.02 4.35
N GLY A 86 -7.60 21.12 4.00
CA GLY A 86 -7.19 21.80 2.78
C GLY A 86 -7.65 21.11 1.50
N LEU A 87 -7.89 19.79 1.51
CA LEU A 87 -8.54 19.09 0.39
C LEU A 87 -10.03 19.41 0.31
N LEU A 88 -10.72 19.39 1.46
CA LEU A 88 -12.13 19.73 1.55
C LEU A 88 -12.41 21.18 1.15
N ASP A 89 -11.53 22.11 1.49
CA ASP A 89 -11.66 23.54 1.12
C ASP A 89 -11.50 23.77 -0.39
N ARG A 90 -10.89 22.83 -1.12
CA ARG A 90 -10.66 22.91 -2.58
C ARG A 90 -11.75 22.27 -3.41
N VAL A 91 -12.56 21.40 -2.81
CA VAL A 91 -13.69 20.76 -3.51
C VAL A 91 -14.96 21.58 -3.27
N GLY A 92 -15.82 21.65 -4.30
CA GLY A 92 -17.12 22.33 -4.20
C GLY A 92 -18.19 21.45 -3.56
N ASP A 93 -19.46 21.82 -3.77
CA ASP A 93 -20.62 21.03 -3.31
C ASP A 93 -20.68 19.64 -3.98
N GLU A 94 -20.10 19.52 -5.18
CA GLU A 94 -19.92 18.26 -5.90
C GLU A 94 -18.42 17.98 -6.07
N ALA A 95 -18.02 16.74 -5.76
CA ALA A 95 -16.64 16.31 -5.81
C ALA A 95 -16.54 14.84 -6.19
N ASP A 96 -15.57 14.50 -7.04
CA ASP A 96 -15.11 13.13 -7.12
C ASP A 96 -14.27 12.83 -5.87
N VAL A 97 -14.77 11.92 -5.03
CA VAL A 97 -14.10 11.51 -3.79
C VAL A 97 -12.76 10.85 -4.08
N VAL A 98 -12.62 10.19 -5.22
CA VAL A 98 -11.40 9.50 -5.63
C VAL A 98 -10.33 10.53 -5.97
N ASP A 99 -10.58 11.36 -6.97
CA ASP A 99 -9.61 12.33 -7.51
C ASP A 99 -9.42 13.55 -6.62
N GLY A 100 -10.52 14.06 -6.04
CA GLY A 100 -10.49 15.28 -5.23
C GLY A 100 -9.99 15.08 -3.79
N ILE A 101 -10.08 13.86 -3.26
CA ILE A 101 -9.81 13.61 -1.83
C ILE A 101 -8.90 12.40 -1.61
N ALA A 102 -9.30 11.20 -2.05
CA ALA A 102 -8.64 9.96 -1.67
C ALA A 102 -7.22 9.84 -2.23
N TYR A 103 -7.04 10.19 -3.50
CA TYR A 103 -5.74 10.22 -4.15
C TYR A 103 -4.80 11.24 -3.47
N PRO A 104 -5.12 12.55 -3.42
CA PRO A 104 -4.26 13.54 -2.79
C PRO A 104 -3.97 13.27 -1.31
N MET A 105 -4.97 12.81 -0.55
CA MET A 105 -4.81 12.55 0.89
C MET A 105 -3.80 11.44 1.12
N SER A 106 -3.95 10.31 0.44
CA SER A 106 -3.09 9.14 0.64
C SER A 106 -1.65 9.41 0.20
N VAL A 107 -1.46 10.02 -0.98
CA VAL A 107 -0.13 10.40 -1.49
C VAL A 107 0.57 11.39 -0.57
N THR A 108 -0.11 12.45 -0.14
CA THR A 108 0.48 13.47 0.75
C THR A 108 0.84 12.86 2.11
N THR A 109 0.00 11.98 2.63
CA THR A 109 0.24 11.28 3.91
C THR A 109 1.50 10.41 3.84
N ILE A 110 1.63 9.57 2.81
CA ILE A 110 2.79 8.67 2.70
C ILE A 110 4.07 9.44 2.35
N ALA A 111 4.00 10.49 1.52
CA ALA A 111 5.14 11.37 1.25
C ALA A 111 5.63 12.06 2.53
N GLY A 112 4.70 12.57 3.34
CA GLY A 112 5.00 13.17 4.65
C GLY A 112 5.64 12.18 5.63
N LEU A 113 5.15 10.94 5.67
CA LEU A 113 5.78 9.86 6.46
C LEU A 113 7.21 9.59 5.96
N LEU A 114 7.41 9.47 4.66
CA LEU A 114 8.73 9.23 4.06
C LEU A 114 9.69 10.41 4.26
N GLY A 115 9.17 11.61 4.50
CA GLY A 115 9.97 12.84 4.62
C GLY A 115 10.41 13.38 3.27
N VAL A 116 9.60 13.18 2.23
CA VAL A 116 9.88 13.63 0.86
C VAL A 116 8.77 14.57 0.38
N PRO A 117 9.08 15.52 -0.52
CA PRO A 117 8.05 16.33 -1.15
C PRO A 117 7.14 15.45 -2.01
N ALA A 118 5.82 15.62 -1.92
CA ALA A 118 4.91 14.91 -2.82
C ALA A 118 5.20 15.31 -4.27
N ASP A 119 5.40 14.32 -5.15
CA ASP A 119 5.59 14.53 -6.57
C ASP A 119 4.25 14.33 -7.30
N PRO A 120 3.88 15.18 -8.28
CA PRO A 120 2.66 14.98 -9.07
C PRO A 120 2.61 13.62 -9.78
N ASP A 121 3.76 13.01 -10.09
CA ASP A 121 3.82 11.73 -10.78
C ASP A 121 3.68 10.50 -9.86
N PHE A 122 3.65 10.65 -8.53
CA PHE A 122 3.54 9.51 -7.61
C PHE A 122 2.33 8.60 -7.89
N ILE A 123 1.20 9.20 -8.28
CA ILE A 123 -0.02 8.46 -8.64
C ILE A 123 0.25 7.63 -9.89
N ARG A 124 0.69 8.29 -10.98
CA ARG A 124 1.00 7.64 -12.25
C ARG A 124 2.01 6.50 -12.06
N TRP A 125 3.07 6.74 -11.30
CA TRP A 125 4.07 5.71 -11.07
C TRP A 125 3.51 4.51 -10.32
N THR A 126 2.73 4.76 -9.26
CA THR A 126 2.14 3.69 -8.44
C THR A 126 1.13 2.88 -9.24
N GLU A 127 0.26 3.52 -10.02
CA GLU A 127 -0.71 2.85 -10.88
C GLU A 127 -0.04 2.03 -11.98
N ALA A 128 0.96 2.60 -12.65
CA ALA A 128 1.73 1.89 -13.67
C ALA A 128 2.41 0.63 -13.09
N ILE A 129 3.05 0.73 -11.92
CA ILE A 129 3.75 -0.38 -11.28
C ILE A 129 2.78 -1.46 -10.76
N THR A 130 1.63 -1.05 -10.22
CA THR A 130 0.64 -1.99 -9.65
C THR A 130 -0.27 -2.63 -10.69
N SER A 131 -0.40 -2.04 -11.88
CA SER A 131 -1.25 -2.57 -12.98
C SER A 131 -0.87 -3.98 -13.46
N PHE A 132 0.32 -4.46 -13.08
CA PHE A 132 0.85 -5.78 -13.45
C PHE A 132 0.76 -6.82 -12.32
N ALA A 133 0.26 -6.46 -11.14
CA ALA A 133 0.17 -7.39 -10.02
C ALA A 133 -0.77 -8.57 -10.37
N GLY A 134 -0.16 -9.72 -10.68
CA GLY A 134 -0.87 -10.96 -10.98
C GLY A 134 -1.49 -11.05 -12.39
N VAL A 135 -1.11 -10.19 -13.34
CA VAL A 135 -1.65 -10.20 -14.71
C VAL A 135 -0.53 -10.15 -15.75
N PHE A 136 -0.50 -11.15 -16.63
CA PHE A 136 0.21 -11.04 -17.91
C PHE A 136 -0.56 -10.09 -18.82
N THR A 137 0.07 -8.98 -19.21
CA THR A 137 -0.46 -8.13 -20.28
C THR A 137 0.51 -8.13 -21.44
N GLU A 138 -0.01 -8.41 -22.63
CA GLU A 138 0.74 -8.27 -23.87
C GLU A 138 0.75 -6.83 -24.38
N ASP A 139 0.00 -5.92 -23.74
CA ASP A 139 -0.06 -4.50 -24.09
C ASP A 139 1.29 -3.79 -23.91
N ASP A 140 2.01 -3.62 -25.01
CA ASP A 140 3.33 -2.98 -25.04
C ASP A 140 3.31 -1.53 -24.55
N THR A 141 2.18 -0.82 -24.66
CA THR A 141 2.04 0.55 -24.14
C THR A 141 2.11 0.54 -22.62
N ARG A 142 1.37 -0.38 -21.99
CA ARG A 142 1.42 -0.55 -20.53
C ARG A 142 2.81 -0.97 -20.08
N LYS A 143 3.46 -1.90 -20.80
CA LYS A 143 4.82 -2.36 -20.44
C LYS A 143 5.83 -1.19 -20.51
N ALA A 144 5.74 -0.38 -21.55
CA ALA A 144 6.59 0.81 -21.69
C ALA A 144 6.35 1.80 -20.54
N GLU A 145 5.09 2.03 -20.16
CA GLU A 145 4.76 2.91 -19.04
C GLU A 145 5.24 2.35 -17.70
N PHE A 146 5.15 1.04 -17.48
CA PHE A 146 5.74 0.39 -16.30
C PHE A 146 7.24 0.65 -16.18
N HIS A 147 8.00 0.41 -17.25
CA HIS A 147 9.45 0.61 -17.21
C HIS A 147 9.82 2.08 -17.03
N ARG A 148 9.07 3.00 -17.66
CA ARG A 148 9.23 4.44 -17.48
C ARG A 148 8.97 4.86 -16.03
N ALA A 149 7.79 4.52 -15.48
CA ALA A 149 7.40 4.82 -14.12
C ALA A 149 8.40 4.26 -13.09
N ARG A 150 8.86 3.03 -13.29
CA ARG A 150 9.86 2.40 -12.43
C ARG A 150 11.19 3.16 -12.46
N ALA A 151 11.66 3.55 -13.65
CA ALA A 151 12.91 4.30 -13.79
C ALA A 151 12.81 5.68 -13.12
N GLU A 152 11.72 6.42 -13.36
CA GLU A 152 11.47 7.73 -12.77
C GLU A 152 11.36 7.67 -11.23
N MET A 153 10.62 6.69 -10.69
CA MET A 153 10.52 6.47 -9.25
C MET A 153 11.89 6.11 -8.64
N THR A 154 12.67 5.29 -9.34
CA THR A 154 14.03 4.93 -8.91
C THR A 154 14.93 6.17 -8.83
N ASP A 155 14.91 6.99 -9.87
CA ASP A 155 15.73 8.20 -9.94
C ASP A 155 15.30 9.24 -8.89
N TYR A 156 14.00 9.39 -8.68
CA TYR A 156 13.45 10.22 -7.60
C TYR A 156 14.01 9.78 -6.24
N PHE A 157 13.87 8.50 -5.87
CA PHE A 157 14.34 8.04 -4.56
C PHE A 157 15.87 8.05 -4.44
N ARG A 158 16.62 7.81 -5.51
CA ARG A 158 18.08 7.99 -5.52
C ARG A 158 18.46 9.45 -5.25
N ALA A 159 17.80 10.40 -5.90
CA ALA A 159 18.02 11.82 -5.66
C ALA A 159 17.66 12.22 -4.23
N GLU A 160 16.54 11.71 -3.70
CA GLU A 160 16.16 11.95 -2.31
C GLU A 160 17.17 11.33 -1.33
N LEU A 161 17.67 10.12 -1.58
CA LEU A 161 18.68 9.45 -0.75
C LEU A 161 20.04 10.13 -0.77
N ALA A 162 20.37 10.87 -1.84
CA ALA A 162 21.61 11.64 -1.94
C ALA A 162 21.60 12.94 -1.12
N ARG A 163 20.43 13.41 -0.67
CA ARG A 163 20.30 14.65 0.13
C ARG A 163 20.65 14.38 1.60
N PRO A 164 21.15 15.40 2.34
CA PRO A 164 21.27 15.31 3.80
C PRO A 164 19.90 15.02 4.44
N ARG A 165 19.81 13.96 5.23
CA ARG A 165 18.55 13.50 5.86
C ARG A 165 18.58 13.63 7.37
N GLY A 166 17.40 13.85 7.94
CA GLY A 166 17.20 13.95 9.37
C GLY A 166 16.83 12.61 10.01
N SER A 167 15.84 12.69 10.90
CA SER A 167 15.24 11.55 11.60
C SER A 167 13.96 11.03 10.94
N ASP A 168 13.69 11.44 9.70
CA ASP A 168 12.61 10.90 8.88
C ASP A 168 12.82 9.41 8.55
N ILE A 169 11.79 8.79 7.95
CA ILE A 169 11.81 7.37 7.61
C ILE A 169 12.97 7.06 6.67
N ILE A 170 13.13 7.82 5.58
CA ILE A 170 14.21 7.59 4.60
C ILE A 170 15.59 7.73 5.25
N GLY A 171 15.80 8.74 6.08
CA GLY A 171 17.05 8.93 6.82
C GLY A 171 17.35 7.76 7.75
N THR A 172 16.34 7.18 8.39
CA THR A 172 16.51 6.00 9.23
C THR A 172 16.81 4.75 8.42
N LEU A 173 16.15 4.58 7.27
CA LEU A 173 16.43 3.50 6.33
C LEU A 173 17.85 3.62 5.75
N ALA A 174 18.33 4.82 5.44
CA ALA A 174 19.70 5.05 4.98
C ALA A 174 20.77 4.62 6.00
N ARG A 175 20.43 4.61 7.30
CA ARG A 175 21.31 4.13 8.39
C ARG A 175 21.15 2.65 8.72
N SER A 176 20.26 1.93 8.04
CA SER A 176 19.93 0.54 8.37
C SER A 176 20.94 -0.49 7.85
N GLY A 177 21.86 -0.07 6.97
CA GLY A 177 22.85 -0.95 6.33
C GLY A 177 22.34 -1.69 5.08
N LEU A 178 21.15 -1.35 4.59
CA LEU A 178 20.66 -1.82 3.28
C LEU A 178 21.51 -1.27 2.14
N GLY A 179 21.65 -2.04 1.06
CA GLY A 179 22.31 -1.59 -0.16
C GLY A 179 21.55 -0.46 -0.86
N GLY A 180 22.21 0.28 -1.75
CA GLY A 180 21.61 1.44 -2.42
C GLY A 180 20.33 1.12 -3.19
N ASP A 181 20.34 0.08 -4.04
CA ASP A 181 19.16 -0.34 -4.79
C ASP A 181 18.08 -0.95 -3.89
N GLU A 182 18.49 -1.73 -2.87
CA GLU A 182 17.55 -2.32 -1.90
C GLU A 182 16.81 -1.24 -1.11
N LEU A 183 17.49 -0.14 -0.77
CA LEU A 183 16.90 1.00 -0.11
C LEU A 183 15.88 1.74 -1.00
N VAL A 184 16.18 1.88 -2.29
CA VAL A 184 15.26 2.46 -3.27
C VAL A 184 14.02 1.60 -3.46
N ASP A 185 14.19 0.28 -3.62
CA ASP A 185 13.07 -0.67 -3.71
C ASP A 185 12.19 -0.61 -2.45
N PHE A 186 12.82 -0.46 -1.28
CA PHE A 186 12.10 -0.37 -0.02
C PHE A 186 11.30 0.93 0.11
N CYS A 187 11.85 2.08 -0.28
CA CYS A 187 11.12 3.34 -0.35
C CYS A 187 9.95 3.27 -1.34
N SER A 188 10.20 2.68 -2.50
CA SER A 188 9.20 2.44 -3.55
C SER A 188 8.04 1.59 -3.02
N LEU A 189 8.34 0.50 -2.31
CA LEU A 189 7.34 -0.35 -1.66
C LEU A 189 6.44 0.43 -0.69
N LEU A 190 7.04 1.28 0.14
CA LEU A 190 6.28 2.06 1.13
C LEU A 190 5.33 3.06 0.45
N LEU A 191 5.78 3.73 -0.61
CA LEU A 191 4.95 4.61 -1.43
C LEU A 191 3.77 3.83 -2.05
N ILE A 192 4.07 2.73 -2.74
CA ILE A 192 3.08 1.92 -3.46
C ILE A 192 2.02 1.35 -2.49
N ASN A 193 2.45 0.66 -1.44
CA ASN A 193 1.54 0.00 -0.51
C ASN A 193 0.78 0.99 0.37
N GLY A 194 1.40 2.12 0.70
CA GLY A 194 0.78 3.17 1.51
C GLY A 194 -0.28 3.96 0.75
N HIS A 195 -0.18 4.04 -0.57
CA HIS A 195 -1.08 4.79 -1.41
C HIS A 195 -2.38 4.01 -1.74
N GLU A 196 -2.27 2.91 -2.50
CA GLU A 196 -3.42 2.24 -3.13
C GLU A 196 -4.43 1.69 -2.12
N THR A 197 -3.93 1.05 -1.06
CA THR A 197 -4.79 0.43 -0.05
C THR A 197 -5.53 1.46 0.80
N THR A 198 -4.86 2.57 1.13
CA THR A 198 -5.43 3.66 1.92
C THR A 198 -6.51 4.41 1.13
N LYS A 199 -6.25 4.72 -0.14
CA LYS A 199 -7.23 5.29 -1.07
C LYS A 199 -8.48 4.43 -1.14
N THR A 200 -8.30 3.14 -1.43
CA THR A 200 -9.40 2.18 -1.59
C THR A 200 -10.20 2.03 -0.29
N LEU A 201 -9.52 2.00 0.86
CA LEU A 201 -10.18 1.96 2.17
C LEU A 201 -11.05 3.20 2.39
N LEU A 202 -10.56 4.39 2.07
CA LEU A 202 -11.29 5.63 2.24
C LEU A 202 -12.55 5.65 1.38
N VAL A 203 -12.41 5.34 0.08
CA VAL A 203 -13.53 5.29 -0.85
C VAL A 203 -14.57 4.27 -0.38
N ASN A 204 -14.13 3.07 0.01
CA ASN A 204 -15.02 2.04 0.55
C ASN A 204 -15.74 2.49 1.84
N ALA A 205 -15.06 3.23 2.71
CA ALA A 205 -15.66 3.77 3.92
C ALA A 205 -16.72 4.83 3.60
N VAL A 206 -16.42 5.77 2.70
CA VAL A 206 -17.37 6.79 2.22
C VAL A 206 -18.58 6.12 1.57
N MET A 207 -18.37 5.17 0.66
CA MET A 207 -19.46 4.42 0.02
C MET A 207 -20.29 3.62 1.02
N SER A 208 -19.67 3.04 2.04
CA SER A 208 -20.39 2.30 3.09
C SER A 208 -21.23 3.23 3.96
N LEU A 209 -20.74 4.44 4.25
CA LEU A 209 -21.47 5.46 5.01
C LEU A 209 -22.60 6.07 4.17
N TYR A 210 -22.37 6.28 2.88
CA TYR A 210 -23.34 6.84 1.96
C TYR A 210 -24.45 5.83 1.59
N GLY A 211 -24.07 4.57 1.34
CA GLY A 211 -25.00 3.47 1.08
C GLY A 211 -25.63 2.87 2.34
N GLY A 212 -25.05 3.16 3.52
CA GLY A 212 -25.47 2.69 4.83
C GLY A 212 -26.60 3.49 5.46
N ASP A 213 -27.80 3.32 4.90
CA ASP A 213 -29.10 3.48 5.56
C ASP A 213 -29.47 4.86 6.15
N ARG A 214 -30.56 5.39 5.58
CA ARG A 214 -31.47 6.43 6.12
C ARG A 214 -32.07 6.07 7.49
N ARG A 215 -31.58 5.02 8.18
CA ARG A 215 -31.90 4.62 9.55
C ARG A 215 -31.03 5.29 10.62
N THR A 216 -29.94 5.99 10.25
CA THR A 216 -29.16 6.82 11.20
C THR A 216 -29.54 8.30 11.17
N ALA A 217 -30.52 8.69 10.34
CA ALA A 217 -31.07 10.04 10.24
C ALA A 217 -31.75 10.59 11.52
N GLY A 218 -31.63 9.89 12.66
CA GLY A 218 -32.06 10.34 13.99
C GLY A 218 -30.93 10.80 14.91
N ARG A 219 -29.67 10.93 14.44
CA ARG A 219 -28.54 11.38 15.27
C ARG A 219 -27.90 12.71 14.85
N SER A 220 -28.62 13.53 14.09
CA SER A 220 -28.26 14.92 13.82
C SER A 220 -28.71 15.84 14.97
N GLY A 221 -27.98 15.77 16.09
CA GLY A 221 -27.92 16.85 17.09
C GLY A 221 -26.46 17.26 17.27
N PRO A 222 -26.15 18.55 17.52
CA PRO A 222 -24.78 19.00 17.70
C PRO A 222 -24.15 18.24 18.90
N PRO A 223 -22.88 17.80 18.81
CA PRO A 223 -22.25 17.07 19.91
C PRO A 223 -22.09 18.00 21.11
N ALA A 224 -22.91 17.77 22.14
CA ALA A 224 -22.69 18.34 23.46
C ALA A 224 -21.47 17.63 24.08
N GLY A 225 -20.42 18.39 24.36
CA GLY A 225 -19.27 17.93 25.12
C GLY A 225 -18.15 17.33 24.27
N ARG A 226 -17.05 18.09 24.16
CA ARG A 226 -15.77 17.61 23.60
C ARG A 226 -15.22 16.47 24.44
N ASP A 227 -15.25 15.25 23.91
CA ASP A 227 -14.16 14.29 24.08
C ASP A 227 -13.40 14.23 22.75
N ARG A 228 -12.08 14.40 22.76
CA ARG A 228 -11.23 14.53 21.55
C ARG A 228 -11.04 13.22 20.79
N ARG A 229 -11.80 12.19 21.13
CA ARG A 229 -11.87 10.94 20.36
C ARG A 229 -13.12 11.02 19.51
N GLY A 230 -12.95 11.32 18.21
CA GLY A 230 -14.03 11.19 17.24
C GLY A 230 -14.68 9.80 17.32
N PRO A 231 -15.93 9.65 16.86
CA PRO A 231 -16.59 8.34 16.87
C PRO A 231 -15.71 7.28 16.20
N PRO A 232 -15.66 6.04 16.72
CA PRO A 232 -14.85 4.99 16.11
C PRO A 232 -15.26 4.83 14.65
N VAL A 233 -14.26 4.76 13.76
CA VAL A 233 -14.47 4.42 12.35
C VAL A 233 -15.30 3.12 12.33
N PRO A 234 -16.55 3.14 11.83
CA PRO A 234 -17.36 1.93 11.80
C PRO A 234 -16.62 0.87 10.98
N PRO A 235 -16.77 -0.43 11.29
CA PRO A 235 -16.02 -1.47 10.61
C PRO A 235 -16.46 -1.57 9.15
N ALA A 236 -15.85 -0.77 8.26
CA ALA A 236 -15.79 -1.04 6.83
C ALA A 236 -15.14 -2.44 6.58
N GLY A 237 -14.41 -2.95 7.57
CA GLY A 237 -13.46 -4.06 7.50
C GLY A 237 -13.99 -5.48 7.28
N ARG A 238 -15.30 -5.71 7.12
CA ARG A 238 -15.80 -7.06 6.71
C ARG A 238 -16.38 -7.14 5.31
N ARG A 239 -16.99 -6.08 4.77
CA ARG A 239 -17.65 -6.13 3.45
C ARG A 239 -16.83 -5.50 2.31
N HIS A 240 -16.01 -4.48 2.61
CA HIS A 240 -15.30 -3.71 1.58
C HIS A 240 -13.81 -3.57 1.94
N ARG A 241 -13.10 -4.71 1.94
CA ARG A 241 -11.65 -4.74 2.20
C ARG A 241 -10.88 -4.20 1.00
N PRO A 242 -9.84 -3.37 1.19
CA PRO A 242 -9.03 -2.85 0.09
C PRO A 242 -8.10 -3.91 -0.52
N VAL A 243 -7.79 -4.97 0.23
CA VAL A 243 -7.03 -6.13 -0.26
C VAL A 243 -7.98 -7.31 -0.42
N HIS A 244 -8.07 -7.80 -1.66
CA HIS A 244 -9.00 -8.87 -2.03
C HIS A 244 -8.36 -10.26 -2.04
N HIS A 245 -7.06 -10.35 -2.32
CA HIS A 245 -6.33 -11.61 -2.37
C HIS A 245 -4.84 -11.41 -2.03
N ARG A 246 -4.15 -12.52 -1.76
CA ARG A 246 -2.69 -12.62 -1.65
C ARG A 246 -2.25 -13.94 -2.28
N VAL A 247 -1.10 -13.92 -2.94
CA VAL A 247 -0.51 -15.11 -3.56
C VAL A 247 0.61 -15.64 -2.66
N ASN A 248 0.64 -16.97 -2.52
CA ASN A 248 1.68 -17.69 -1.82
C ASN A 248 2.02 -18.97 -2.59
N HIS A 249 3.27 -19.40 -2.51
CA HIS A 249 3.80 -20.51 -3.28
C HIS A 249 4.18 -21.67 -2.36
N VAL A 250 3.77 -22.89 -2.70
CA VAL A 250 4.18 -24.07 -1.95
C VAL A 250 5.67 -24.28 -2.18
N ARG A 251 6.46 -24.33 -1.10
CA ARG A 251 7.87 -24.70 -1.19
C ARG A 251 7.95 -26.15 -1.68
N ARG A 252 8.44 -26.35 -2.90
CA ARG A 252 8.78 -27.69 -3.37
C ARG A 252 10.13 -28.09 -2.76
N ALA A 253 10.21 -29.32 -2.24
CA ALA A 253 11.45 -29.94 -1.80
C ALA A 253 12.39 -30.17 -2.99
#